data_AF-C1J5B3-F1
#
_entry.id   AF-C1J5B3-F1
#
_cell.length_a   1.000
_cell.length_b   1.000
_cell.length_c   1.000
_cell.angle_alpha   90.00
_cell.angle_beta   90.00
_cell.angle_gamma   90.00
#
_symmetry.space_group_name_H-M   'P 1'
#
loop_
_entity.id
_entity.type
_entity.pdbx_description
1 polymer ?
#
loop_
_entity_poly.entity_id
_entity_poly.type
_entity_poly.pdbx_seq_one_letter_code
_entity_poly.pdbx_strand_id
1 'polypeptide(L)'
;MKITNFLVLSFLLFAFTATSIFPRAVHAEAVIDVFGDEVRTGDRYIIGAASNDFAVTATSPICNSDVVFSPMSDGLPVIFSPVVESNDSVIHEDSNLNVDFDAATCRMAGVSTMWKIELRPTARGFVVTTGGVAGLNRFKITKYEGGNNLYQLSYCPISEPICKCSCVPLGKVVNRLAPS
;
A
#
# COMPACT_ATOMS: atom_id res chain seq x y z
N MET A 1 48.78 45.85 -13.38
CA MET A 1 47.80 45.30 -12.42
C MET A 1 46.51 44.97 -13.17
N LYS A 2 46.40 43.76 -13.75
CA LYS A 2 45.23 43.40 -14.59
C LYS A 2 44.93 41.90 -14.73
N ILE A 3 45.81 41.02 -14.25
CA ILE A 3 45.66 39.55 -14.38
C ILE A 3 45.09 38.92 -13.10
N THR A 4 45.42 39.46 -11.93
CA THR A 4 44.93 38.96 -10.62
C THR A 4 43.42 39.12 -10.45
N ASN A 5 42.81 40.19 -10.99
CA ASN A 5 41.37 40.42 -10.86
C ASN A 5 40.52 39.46 -11.72
N PHE A 6 41.09 38.90 -12.80
CA PHE A 6 40.37 37.98 -13.70
C PHE A 6 40.23 36.58 -13.08
N LEU A 7 41.24 36.13 -12.34
CA LEU A 7 41.25 34.82 -11.68
C LEU A 7 40.29 34.77 -10.47
N VAL A 8 40.17 35.87 -9.71
CA VAL A 8 39.25 35.96 -8.57
C VAL A 8 37.79 35.95 -9.04
N LEU A 9 37.48 36.60 -10.17
CA LEU A 9 36.13 36.60 -10.74
C LEU A 9 35.71 35.21 -11.26
N SER A 10 36.67 34.45 -11.79
CA SER A 10 36.44 33.08 -12.28
C SER A 10 36.17 32.09 -11.15
N PHE A 11 36.78 32.29 -9.97
CA PHE A 11 36.52 31.46 -8.77
C PHE A 11 35.14 31.72 -8.15
N LEU A 12 34.65 32.98 -8.18
CA LEU A 12 33.32 33.33 -7.68
C LEU A 12 32.19 32.79 -8.57
N LEU A 13 32.39 32.72 -9.89
CA LEU A 13 31.40 32.16 -10.81
C LEU A 13 31.25 30.64 -10.70
N PHE A 14 32.28 29.93 -10.19
CA PHE A 14 32.21 28.48 -9.97
C PHE A 14 31.61 28.09 -8.62
N ALA A 15 31.53 29.01 -7.65
CA ALA A 15 30.97 28.74 -6.33
C ALA A 15 29.43 28.71 -6.30
N PHE A 16 28.76 29.16 -7.37
CA PHE A 16 27.29 29.31 -7.39
C PHE A 16 26.52 28.15 -8.05
N THR A 17 27.20 27.06 -8.42
CA THR A 17 26.56 25.91 -9.12
C THR A 17 26.36 24.68 -8.24
N ALA A 18 26.66 24.75 -6.94
CA ALA A 18 26.55 23.60 -6.04
C ALA A 18 25.19 23.43 -5.34
N THR A 19 24.18 24.24 -5.65
CA THR A 19 22.79 23.91 -5.28
C THR A 19 22.24 22.96 -6.33
N SER A 20 22.34 21.66 -6.06
CA SER A 20 21.70 20.62 -6.84
C SER A 20 20.21 20.96 -7.04
N ILE A 21 19.81 21.36 -8.25
CA ILE A 21 18.41 21.48 -8.69
C ILE A 21 17.86 20.09 -9.02
N PHE A 22 18.32 19.05 -8.32
CA PHE A 22 17.61 17.77 -8.36
C PHE A 22 16.42 17.94 -7.43
N PRO A 23 15.17 17.84 -7.93
CA PRO A 23 14.05 17.67 -7.03
C PRO A 23 14.42 16.50 -6.13
N ARG A 24 14.40 16.73 -4.81
CA ARG A 24 14.59 15.65 -3.83
C ARG A 24 13.62 14.56 -4.26
N ALA A 25 14.15 13.43 -4.75
CA ALA A 25 13.34 12.25 -4.94
C ALA A 25 12.76 11.99 -3.55
N VAL A 26 11.46 12.26 -3.39
CA VAL A 26 10.73 11.80 -2.22
C VAL A 26 10.71 10.29 -2.41
N HIS A 27 11.74 9.62 -1.92
CA HIS A 27 11.70 8.18 -1.76
C HIS A 27 10.51 7.94 -0.85
N ALA A 28 9.49 7.24 -1.37
CA ALA A 28 8.39 6.78 -0.56
C ALA A 28 8.98 5.99 0.63
N GLU A 29 8.46 6.24 1.83
CA GLU A 29 8.94 5.54 3.02
C GLU A 29 8.56 4.06 2.94
N ALA A 30 9.40 3.17 3.49
CA ALA A 30 9.04 1.77 3.62
C ALA A 30 7.87 1.61 4.60
N VAL A 31 6.95 0.69 4.30
CA VAL A 31 5.98 0.22 5.28
C VAL A 31 6.72 -0.66 6.29
N ILE A 32 6.50 -0.40 7.58
CA ILE A 32 7.19 -1.04 8.70
C ILE A 32 6.18 -1.84 9.52
N ASP A 33 6.52 -3.08 9.85
CA ASP A 33 5.66 -3.94 10.66
C ASP A 33 5.72 -3.59 12.17
N VAL A 34 5.01 -4.37 12.98
CA VAL A 34 4.99 -4.20 14.45
C VAL A 34 6.32 -4.50 15.13
N PHE A 35 7.25 -5.21 14.48
CA PHE A 35 8.57 -5.52 14.99
C PHE A 35 9.63 -4.51 14.56
N GLY A 36 9.30 -3.62 13.62
CA GLY A 36 10.23 -2.61 13.11
C GLY A 36 10.89 -3.01 11.80
N ASP A 37 10.49 -4.12 11.20
CA ASP A 37 11.03 -4.65 9.95
C ASP A 37 10.24 -4.13 8.74
N GLU A 38 10.92 -4.01 7.60
CA GLU A 38 10.30 -3.62 6.34
C GLU A 38 9.31 -4.70 5.86
N VAL A 39 8.10 -4.29 5.50
CA VAL A 39 7.14 -5.14 4.82
C VAL A 39 7.64 -5.45 3.41
N ARG A 40 7.58 -6.73 3.03
CA ARG A 40 8.15 -7.24 1.78
C ARG A 40 7.11 -7.94 0.91
N THR A 41 7.28 -7.81 -0.39
CA THR A 41 6.49 -8.51 -1.41
C THR A 41 6.60 -10.02 -1.24
N GLY A 42 5.49 -10.75 -1.35
CA GLY A 42 5.46 -12.22 -1.23
C GLY A 42 5.45 -12.76 0.20
N ASP A 43 5.85 -11.97 1.20
CA ASP A 43 5.79 -12.36 2.61
C ASP A 43 4.36 -12.24 3.15
N ARG A 44 4.10 -12.94 4.27
CA ARG A 44 2.77 -13.10 4.86
C ARG A 44 2.60 -12.20 6.07
N TYR A 45 1.52 -11.44 6.09
CA TYR A 45 1.19 -10.50 7.18
C TYR A 45 -0.25 -10.64 7.63
N ILE A 46 -0.51 -10.46 8.93
CA ILE A 46 -1.85 -10.22 9.48
C ILE A 46 -2.09 -8.72 9.52
N ILE A 47 -3.21 -8.28 8.94
CA ILE A 47 -3.72 -6.92 9.09
C ILE A 47 -4.60 -6.89 10.35
N GLY A 48 -4.06 -6.34 11.44
CA GLY A 48 -4.77 -6.17 12.70
C GLY A 48 -5.35 -4.76 12.84
N ALA A 49 -6.52 -4.63 13.46
CA ALA A 49 -7.01 -3.34 13.93
C ALA A 49 -6.15 -2.86 15.11
N ALA A 50 -5.78 -1.58 15.12
CA ALA A 50 -4.92 -1.02 16.16
C ALA A 50 -5.65 -0.81 17.50
N SER A 51 -6.98 -0.67 17.46
CA SER A 51 -7.80 -0.29 18.62
C SER A 51 -8.38 -1.46 19.42
N ASN A 52 -8.30 -2.69 18.90
CA ASN A 52 -8.87 -3.88 19.52
C ASN A 52 -8.16 -5.14 19.01
N ASP A 53 -8.60 -6.31 19.50
CA ASP A 53 -8.04 -7.60 19.14
C ASP A 53 -8.77 -8.25 17.94
N PHE A 54 -8.95 -7.47 16.87
CA PHE A 54 -9.51 -7.94 15.60
C PHE A 54 -8.49 -7.92 14.48
N ALA A 55 -8.63 -8.87 13.56
CA ALA A 55 -7.84 -8.98 12.35
C ALA A 55 -8.74 -9.14 11.12
N VAL A 56 -8.20 -8.79 9.96
CA VAL A 56 -8.87 -9.02 8.69
C VAL A 56 -8.92 -10.51 8.39
N THR A 57 -10.09 -10.96 7.92
CA THR A 57 -10.35 -12.31 7.46
C THR A 57 -11.37 -12.28 6.32
N ALA A 58 -11.78 -13.45 5.83
CA ALA A 58 -12.81 -13.60 4.82
C ALA A 58 -14.01 -14.40 5.35
N THR A 59 -15.21 -14.11 4.84
CA THR A 59 -16.35 -15.01 5.04
C THR A 59 -16.05 -16.39 4.43
N SER A 60 -16.54 -17.46 5.07
CA SER A 60 -16.37 -18.83 4.58
C SER A 60 -17.53 -19.25 3.68
N PRO A 61 -17.29 -19.88 2.51
CA PRO A 61 -15.98 -20.18 1.93
C PRO A 61 -15.33 -18.95 1.27
N ILE A 62 -14.00 -18.90 1.13
CA ILE A 62 -13.26 -17.71 0.67
C ILE A 62 -13.55 -17.24 -0.78
N CYS A 63 -14.40 -17.93 -1.54
CA CYS A 63 -14.66 -17.66 -2.96
C CYS A 63 -15.66 -16.52 -3.14
N ASN A 64 -15.25 -15.38 -3.74
CA ASN A 64 -16.09 -14.17 -3.86
C ASN A 64 -16.68 -13.73 -2.51
N SER A 65 -15.87 -13.85 -1.46
CA SER A 65 -16.29 -13.62 -0.09
C SER A 65 -15.92 -12.24 0.39
N ASP A 66 -16.69 -11.75 1.36
CA ASP A 66 -16.43 -10.46 1.97
C ASP A 66 -15.16 -10.50 2.79
N VAL A 67 -14.40 -9.43 2.69
CA VAL A 67 -13.30 -9.12 3.60
C VAL A 67 -13.89 -8.44 4.83
N VAL A 68 -13.71 -9.04 6.00
CA VAL A 68 -14.35 -8.62 7.26
C VAL A 68 -13.33 -8.61 8.40
N PHE A 69 -13.69 -7.98 9.53
CA PHE A 69 -12.95 -8.11 10.78
C PHE A 69 -13.55 -9.23 11.64
N SER A 70 -12.68 -10.04 12.26
CA SER A 70 -13.03 -11.12 13.20
C SER A 70 -12.02 -11.12 14.36
N PRO A 71 -12.25 -11.83 15.50
CA PRO A 71 -11.22 -12.06 16.51
C PRO A 71 -9.85 -12.36 15.90
N MET A 72 -8.78 -11.83 16.50
CA MET A 72 -7.42 -11.96 15.97
C MET A 72 -7.01 -13.41 15.72
N SER A 73 -7.55 -14.37 16.48
CA SER A 73 -7.38 -15.82 16.28
C SER A 73 -7.82 -16.33 14.91
N ASP A 74 -8.73 -15.62 14.24
CA ASP A 74 -9.34 -16.00 12.96
C ASP A 74 -8.76 -15.17 11.79
N GLY A 75 -7.75 -14.33 12.07
CA GLY A 75 -7.09 -13.51 11.07
C GLY A 75 -6.47 -14.38 9.97
N LEU A 76 -6.70 -13.98 8.71
CA LEU A 76 -6.08 -14.66 7.58
C LEU A 76 -4.84 -13.87 7.12
N PRO A 77 -3.72 -14.55 6.85
CA PRO A 77 -2.55 -13.88 6.32
C PRO A 77 -2.83 -13.31 4.94
N VAL A 78 -2.26 -12.14 4.66
CA VAL A 78 -2.27 -11.50 3.35
C VAL A 78 -0.87 -11.43 2.77
N ILE A 79 -0.81 -11.40 1.44
CA ILE A 79 0.39 -11.14 0.66
C ILE A 79 0.16 -9.83 -0.10
N PHE A 80 1.14 -8.94 0.00
CA PHE A 80 1.19 -7.71 -0.81
C PHE A 80 2.07 -7.94 -2.04
N SER A 81 1.64 -7.44 -3.18
CA SER A 81 2.47 -7.40 -4.40
C SER A 81 2.31 -6.06 -5.12
N PRO A 82 3.40 -5.44 -5.61
CA PRO A 82 3.31 -4.25 -6.44
C PRO A 82 2.47 -4.50 -7.70
N VAL A 83 1.60 -3.54 -8.04
CA VAL A 83 0.83 -3.57 -9.30
C VAL A 83 1.76 -3.43 -10.52
N VAL A 84 2.84 -2.66 -10.36
CA VAL A 84 3.89 -2.52 -11.36
C VAL A 84 5.09 -3.28 -10.86
N GLU A 85 5.59 -4.23 -11.66
CA GLU A 85 6.75 -5.03 -11.28
C GLU A 85 7.97 -4.15 -11.00
N SER A 86 8.69 -4.52 -9.95
CA SER A 86 9.86 -3.82 -9.42
C SER A 86 10.87 -4.87 -8.95
N ASN A 87 12.16 -4.57 -9.08
CA ASN A 87 13.23 -5.37 -8.46
C ASN A 87 13.37 -5.11 -6.97
N ASP A 88 12.73 -4.05 -6.47
CA ASP A 88 12.66 -3.76 -5.05
C ASP A 88 11.57 -4.62 -4.40
N SER A 89 11.98 -5.46 -3.46
CA SER A 89 11.07 -6.30 -2.69
C SER A 89 10.34 -5.53 -1.58
N VAL A 90 10.79 -4.34 -1.23
CA VAL A 90 10.22 -3.54 -0.14
C VAL A 90 8.90 -2.92 -0.59
N ILE A 91 7.88 -3.03 0.26
CA ILE A 91 6.60 -2.37 0.08
C ILE A 91 6.72 -0.94 0.62
N HIS A 92 6.61 0.03 -0.28
CA HIS A 92 6.66 1.44 0.07
C HIS A 92 5.26 2.01 0.26
N GLU A 93 5.15 3.00 1.14
CA GLU A 93 3.96 3.80 1.33
C GLU A 93 3.50 4.43 0.00
N ASP A 94 2.19 4.61 -0.15
CA ASP A 94 1.55 5.19 -1.33
C ASP A 94 1.81 4.43 -2.66
N SER A 95 2.45 3.26 -2.63
CA SER A 95 2.59 2.38 -3.80
C SER A 95 1.28 1.65 -4.11
N ASN A 96 0.98 1.44 -5.39
CA ASN A 96 -0.20 0.68 -5.81
C ASN A 96 0.08 -0.82 -5.65
N LEU A 97 -0.76 -1.51 -4.87
CA LEU A 97 -0.60 -2.90 -4.49
C LEU A 97 -1.80 -3.74 -4.92
N ASN A 98 -1.56 -5.00 -5.29
CA ASN A 98 -2.53 -6.07 -5.14
C ASN A 98 -2.45 -6.60 -3.70
N VAL A 99 -3.57 -7.10 -3.20
CA VAL A 99 -3.68 -7.71 -1.87
C VAL A 99 -4.39 -9.04 -2.04
N ASP A 100 -3.79 -10.11 -1.56
CA ASP A 100 -4.31 -11.47 -1.66
C ASP A 100 -4.34 -12.10 -0.27
N PHE A 101 -5.37 -12.87 0.05
CA PHE A 101 -5.22 -13.80 1.18
C PHE A 101 -4.30 -14.95 0.79
N ASP A 102 -3.37 -15.30 1.68
CA ASP A 102 -2.62 -16.56 1.61
C ASP A 102 -3.53 -17.71 2.04
N ALA A 103 -4.32 -18.19 1.10
CA ALA A 103 -5.28 -19.25 1.30
C ALA A 103 -5.46 -20.06 0.02
N ALA A 104 -5.96 -21.28 0.16
CA ALA A 104 -6.26 -22.12 -0.99
C ALA A 104 -7.24 -21.38 -1.93
N THR A 105 -6.81 -21.15 -3.17
CA THR A 105 -7.68 -20.55 -4.19
C THR A 105 -8.86 -21.47 -4.45
N CYS A 106 -9.99 -20.88 -4.82
CA CYS A 106 -11.16 -21.63 -5.26
C CYS A 106 -10.94 -22.12 -6.69
N ARG A 107 -9.92 -22.96 -6.89
CA ARG A 107 -9.38 -23.35 -8.19
C ARG A 107 -10.47 -23.95 -9.09
N MET A 108 -11.41 -24.71 -8.54
CA MET A 108 -12.54 -25.27 -9.29
C MET A 108 -13.50 -24.19 -9.81
N ALA A 109 -13.60 -23.05 -9.13
CA ALA A 109 -14.42 -21.91 -9.53
C ALA A 109 -13.65 -20.87 -10.37
N GLY A 110 -12.32 -21.01 -10.53
CA GLY A 110 -11.49 -20.04 -11.22
C GLY A 110 -11.40 -18.67 -10.50
N VAL A 111 -11.62 -18.64 -9.19
CA VAL A 111 -11.66 -17.41 -8.37
C VAL A 111 -10.37 -17.27 -7.56
N SER A 112 -9.75 -16.10 -7.63
CA SER A 112 -8.56 -15.73 -6.84
C SER A 112 -8.92 -15.35 -5.40
N THR A 113 -7.93 -15.38 -4.51
CA THR A 113 -8.04 -14.80 -3.16
C THR A 113 -7.72 -13.31 -3.15
N MET A 114 -7.44 -12.73 -4.31
CA MET A 114 -7.16 -11.31 -4.51
C MET A 114 -8.36 -10.46 -4.17
N TRP A 115 -8.12 -9.32 -3.53
CA TRP A 115 -9.16 -8.38 -3.16
C TRP A 115 -9.62 -7.55 -4.35
N LYS A 116 -10.90 -7.22 -4.36
CA LYS A 116 -11.56 -6.28 -5.27
C LYS A 116 -12.59 -5.46 -4.51
N ILE A 117 -13.06 -4.40 -5.16
CA ILE A 117 -14.24 -3.68 -4.70
C ILE A 117 -15.46 -4.14 -5.49
N GLU A 118 -16.55 -4.41 -4.79
CA GLU A 118 -17.83 -4.77 -5.36
C GLU A 118 -18.93 -3.84 -4.85
N LEU A 119 -19.80 -3.39 -5.75
CA LEU A 119 -20.99 -2.64 -5.37
C LEU A 119 -22.02 -3.62 -4.81
N ARG A 120 -22.43 -3.43 -3.55
CA ARG A 120 -23.53 -4.17 -2.95
C ARG A 120 -24.77 -3.29 -2.83
N PRO A 121 -25.78 -3.49 -3.69
CA PRO A 121 -27.01 -2.69 -3.65
C PRO A 121 -27.73 -2.77 -2.30
N THR A 122 -27.66 -3.93 -1.64
CA THR A 122 -28.30 -4.19 -0.35
C THR A 122 -27.63 -3.47 0.83
N ALA A 123 -26.31 -3.23 0.75
CA ALA A 123 -25.54 -2.53 1.78
C ALA A 123 -25.48 -1.00 1.55
N ARG A 124 -26.08 -0.49 0.47
CA ARG A 124 -25.93 0.89 -0.01
C ARG A 124 -24.45 1.34 -0.05
N GLY A 125 -23.57 0.51 -0.60
CA GLY A 125 -22.15 0.85 -0.62
C GLY A 125 -21.26 -0.14 -1.36
N PHE A 126 -19.98 0.21 -1.37
CA PHE A 126 -18.90 -0.63 -1.88
C PHE A 126 -18.37 -1.51 -0.75
N VAL A 127 -18.14 -2.78 -1.03
CA VAL A 127 -17.58 -3.76 -0.10
C VAL A 127 -16.32 -4.37 -0.73
N VAL A 128 -15.34 -4.68 0.10
CA VAL A 128 -14.14 -5.40 -0.34
C VAL A 128 -14.48 -6.90 -0.38
N THR A 129 -14.31 -7.52 -1.53
CA THR A 129 -14.55 -8.97 -1.73
C THR A 129 -13.34 -9.64 -2.35
N THR A 130 -13.25 -10.97 -2.30
CA THR A 130 -12.24 -11.75 -3.04
C THR A 130 -12.65 -11.96 -4.50
N GLY A 131 -11.76 -12.54 -5.30
CA GLY A 131 -11.98 -12.77 -6.74
C GLY A 131 -11.53 -11.61 -7.62
N GLY A 132 -10.58 -10.80 -7.14
CA GLY A 132 -9.95 -9.74 -7.89
C GLY A 132 -9.02 -10.23 -8.99
N VAL A 133 -8.64 -9.29 -9.86
CA VAL A 133 -7.71 -9.50 -10.97
C VAL A 133 -6.53 -8.55 -10.80
N ALA A 134 -5.33 -9.07 -11.01
CA ALA A 134 -4.08 -8.34 -10.85
C ALA A 134 -4.09 -7.04 -11.66
N GLY A 135 -3.68 -5.95 -11.03
CA GLY A 135 -3.58 -4.62 -11.63
C GLY A 135 -4.90 -3.88 -11.87
N LEU A 136 -6.05 -4.57 -11.74
CA LEU A 136 -7.38 -3.96 -11.86
C LEU A 136 -7.90 -3.40 -10.53
N ASN A 137 -7.47 -3.97 -9.41
CA ASN A 137 -7.88 -3.56 -8.07
C ASN A 137 -6.64 -3.07 -7.31
N ARG A 138 -6.51 -1.76 -7.16
CA ARG A 138 -5.31 -1.16 -6.57
C ARG A 138 -5.60 -0.72 -5.14
N PHE A 139 -4.74 -1.12 -4.24
CA PHE A 139 -4.77 -0.71 -2.84
C PHE A 139 -3.51 0.07 -2.50
N LYS A 140 -3.58 0.90 -1.46
CA LYS A 140 -2.45 1.64 -0.93
C LYS A 140 -2.41 1.55 0.58
N ILE A 141 -1.19 1.47 1.11
CA ILE A 141 -0.89 1.59 2.53
C ILE A 141 -0.25 2.96 2.74
N THR A 142 -0.81 3.75 3.65
CA THR A 142 -0.28 5.08 4.00
C THR A 142 -0.20 5.21 5.50
N LYS A 143 0.84 5.85 6.03
CA LYS A 143 0.95 6.11 7.47
C LYS A 143 -0.27 6.85 8.00
N TYR A 144 -0.74 6.45 9.16
CA TYR A 144 -1.76 7.17 9.89
C TYR A 144 -1.10 8.28 10.73
N GLU A 145 -1.58 9.52 10.59
CA GLU A 145 -0.99 10.67 11.28
C GLU A 145 -0.93 10.45 12.80
N GLY A 146 0.24 10.73 13.39
CA GLY A 146 0.47 10.63 14.84
C GLY A 146 0.67 9.21 15.38
N GLY A 147 0.65 8.17 14.54
CA GLY A 147 0.88 6.78 14.93
C GLY A 147 2.24 6.24 14.50
N ASN A 148 2.98 5.59 15.42
CA ASN A 148 4.16 4.79 15.06
C ASN A 148 3.71 3.45 14.45
N ASN A 149 4.12 3.18 13.21
CA ASN A 149 3.80 1.96 12.45
C ASN A 149 2.28 1.64 12.40
N LEU A 150 1.46 2.70 12.36
CA LEU A 150 0.03 2.62 12.17
C LEU A 150 -0.32 3.08 10.77
N TYR A 151 -1.26 2.38 10.11
CA TYR A 151 -1.54 2.57 8.70
C TYR A 151 -3.03 2.66 8.39
N GLN A 152 -3.35 3.46 7.38
CA GLN A 152 -4.64 3.43 6.71
C GLN A 152 -4.50 2.65 5.41
N LEU A 153 -5.29 1.58 5.26
CA LEU A 153 -5.44 0.90 3.98
C LEU A 153 -6.53 1.61 3.18
N SER A 154 -6.29 1.83 1.89
CA SER A 154 -7.22 2.53 0.98
C SER A 154 -7.36 1.79 -0.33
N TYR A 155 -8.54 1.86 -0.95
CA TYR A 155 -8.75 1.46 -2.34
C TYR A 155 -8.55 2.65 -3.27
N CYS A 156 -7.84 2.45 -4.37
CA CYS A 156 -7.52 3.48 -5.35
C CYS A 156 -8.08 3.05 -6.72
N PRO A 157 -9.21 3.61 -7.16
CA PRO A 157 -9.75 3.32 -8.49
C PRO A 157 -8.73 3.70 -9.57
N ILE A 158 -8.69 2.93 -10.65
CA ILE A 158 -7.95 3.33 -11.84
C ILE A 158 -8.52 4.67 -12.32
N SER A 159 -7.69 5.69 -12.30
CA SER A 159 -8.08 7.01 -12.81
C SER A 159 -7.96 6.99 -14.32
N GLU A 160 -9.07 7.25 -15.00
CA GLU A 160 -9.09 7.53 -16.43
C GLU A 160 -8.69 9.00 -16.66
N PRO A 161 -8.17 9.38 -17.84
CA PRO A 161 -7.72 10.76 -18.13
C PRO A 161 -8.77 11.85 -17.84
N ILE A 162 -10.04 11.45 -17.81
CA ILE A 162 -11.22 12.31 -17.70
C ILE A 162 -11.81 12.33 -16.28
N CYS A 163 -11.37 11.42 -15.40
CA CYS A 163 -11.86 11.33 -14.02
C CYS A 163 -10.70 10.96 -13.08
N LYS A 164 -10.22 11.96 -12.32
CA LYS A 164 -9.25 11.74 -11.25
C LYS A 164 -9.99 11.23 -10.01
N CYS A 165 -10.10 9.91 -9.90
CA CYS A 165 -10.66 9.28 -8.72
C CYS A 165 -9.66 9.37 -7.56
N SER A 166 -10.11 9.89 -6.42
CA SER A 166 -9.31 9.86 -5.20
C SER A 166 -9.34 8.46 -4.58
N CYS A 167 -8.27 8.07 -3.89
CA CYS A 167 -8.27 6.88 -3.07
C CYS A 167 -9.26 7.04 -1.90
N VAL A 168 -9.94 5.95 -1.56
CA VAL A 168 -10.95 5.91 -0.49
C VAL A 168 -10.45 5.01 0.64
N PRO A 169 -10.36 5.50 1.88
CA PRO A 169 -10.03 4.68 3.04
C PRO A 169 -10.97 3.49 3.19
N LEU A 170 -10.41 2.32 3.49
CA LEU A 170 -11.18 1.13 3.81
C LEU A 170 -11.66 1.21 5.26
N GLY A 171 -12.95 1.48 5.42
CA GLY A 171 -13.59 1.64 6.73
C GLY A 171 -13.03 2.82 7.53
N LYS A 172 -13.37 2.86 8.82
CA LYS A 172 -12.80 3.80 9.80
C LYS A 172 -11.91 3.06 10.79
N VAL A 173 -10.92 2.33 10.26
CA VAL A 173 -10.03 1.48 11.04
C VAL A 173 -8.58 1.83 10.73
N VAL A 174 -7.82 2.04 11.80
CA VAL A 174 -6.36 2.18 11.77
C VAL A 174 -5.77 0.79 11.97
N ASN A 175 -4.77 0.45 11.16
CA ASN A 175 -4.25 -0.91 11.05
C ASN A 175 -2.80 -0.99 11.51
N ARG A 176 -2.40 -2.18 11.95
CA ARG A 176 -1.03 -2.62 12.18
C ARG A 176 -0.76 -3.86 11.35
N LEU A 177 0.48 -4.04 10.89
CA LEU A 177 0.90 -5.21 10.12
C LEU A 177 1.81 -6.07 11.00
N ALA A 178 1.48 -7.34 11.15
CA ALA A 178 2.31 -8.29 11.88
C ALA A 178 2.66 -9.46 10.96
N PRO A 179 3.92 -9.93 10.92
CA PRO A 179 4.27 -11.17 10.25
C PRO A 179 3.40 -12.34 10.71
N SER A 180 3.05 -13.24 9.79
CA SER A 180 2.22 -14.44 10.05
C SER A 180 2.99 -15.76 10.03
#